data_AF-A0A2P5KCR8-F1
#
_entry.id   AF-A0A2P5KCR8-F1
#
_cell.length_a   1.000
_cell.length_b   1.000
_cell.length_c   1.000
_cell.angle_alpha   90.00
_cell.angle_beta   90.00
_cell.angle_gamma   90.00
#
_symmetry.space_group_name_H-M   'P 1'
#
loop_
_entity.id
_entity.type
_entity.pdbx_description
1 polymer ?
#
loop_
_entity_poly.entity_id
_entity_poly.type
_entity_poly.pdbx_seq_one_letter_code
_entity_poly.pdbx_strand_id
1 'polypeptide(L)'
;MEERRWAWRCYQQAASVSDLASLQQLIGEIEQIQAEPDLRAEPLTALWEQSRSIGLSTAYEIEAFKSLFAATDRLPEQGLPLQKTMLASMDKFPRSMRLLMFDFAYTMAEQHRLDQANFWYELAQALPQVTPASEYLKRYQALLNRLARLNTPQKAELIPLLAKQLQFNRRIDPTGSEALSAHIFLQQQTLLLPPSLQGASVGMLAAATEELPAIMRVARYAEMRQLALSLPDEQLGVALRKFPFGLVHLPSEHHAHEFQLLEPALLRVLLEQRVQVARSLLEWALLLGDKFSKQVWQHALQLLDGRDATELLEALSKVRVSLRTPEWQDAVKEVTAFMDRNRFTEQTRTTIDTRMLQLLHPEDRMTL
;
A
#
# COMPACT_ATOMS: atom_id res chain seq x y z
N MET A 1 -0.17 11.53 -40.64
CA MET A 1 1.18 12.19 -40.63
C MET A 1 1.14 13.63 -40.12
N GLU A 2 0.14 14.44 -40.49
CA GLU A 2 0.02 15.83 -40.01
C GLU A 2 -0.26 15.94 -38.51
N GLU A 3 -1.22 15.16 -37.98
CA GLU A 3 -1.53 15.15 -36.55
C GLU A 3 -0.33 14.70 -35.68
N ARG A 4 0.52 13.79 -36.15
CA ARG A 4 1.75 13.41 -35.44
C ARG A 4 2.76 14.55 -35.35
N ARG A 5 2.92 15.34 -36.42
CA ARG A 5 3.76 16.54 -36.40
C ARG A 5 3.16 17.61 -35.50
N TRP A 6 1.84 17.72 -35.47
CA TRP A 6 1.14 18.62 -34.57
C TRP A 6 1.32 18.22 -33.11
N ALA A 7 1.06 16.96 -32.75
CA ALA A 7 1.32 16.43 -31.42
C ALA A 7 2.75 16.70 -30.97
N TRP A 8 3.74 16.45 -31.85
CA TRP A 8 5.14 16.77 -31.57
C TRP A 8 5.39 18.27 -31.33
N ARG A 9 4.75 19.14 -32.12
CA ARG A 9 4.82 20.60 -31.89
C ARG A 9 4.21 20.97 -30.54
N CYS A 10 3.04 20.45 -30.18
CA CYS A 10 2.41 20.72 -28.88
C CYS A 10 3.27 20.21 -27.72
N TYR A 11 3.90 19.05 -27.87
CA TYR A 11 4.87 18.52 -26.91
C TYR A 11 6.05 19.49 -26.71
N GLN A 12 6.63 20.01 -27.79
CA GLN A 12 7.72 21.00 -27.70
C GLN A 12 7.25 22.32 -27.07
N GLN A 13 6.05 22.78 -27.40
CA GLN A 13 5.47 24.01 -26.85
C GLN A 13 5.16 23.91 -25.36
N ALA A 14 4.91 22.70 -24.83
CA ALA A 14 4.65 22.50 -23.41
C ALA A 14 5.77 23.09 -22.54
N ALA A 15 7.05 22.96 -22.94
CA ALA A 15 8.20 23.52 -22.21
C ALA A 15 8.23 25.06 -22.16
N SER A 16 7.49 25.73 -23.04
CA SER A 16 7.42 27.20 -23.12
C SER A 16 6.24 27.81 -22.37
N VAL A 17 5.34 26.98 -21.84
CA VAL A 17 4.20 27.45 -21.05
C VAL A 17 4.71 28.11 -19.77
N SER A 18 4.17 29.28 -19.44
CA SER A 18 4.56 30.08 -18.27
C SER A 18 3.39 30.56 -17.40
N ASP A 19 2.15 30.38 -17.83
CA ASP A 19 0.95 30.80 -17.13
C ASP A 19 -0.26 29.92 -17.45
N LEU A 20 -1.35 30.12 -16.71
CA LEU A 20 -2.58 29.34 -16.85
C LEU A 20 -3.26 29.55 -18.23
N ALA A 21 -3.20 30.76 -18.79
CA ALA A 21 -3.85 31.05 -20.06
C ALA A 21 -3.16 30.30 -21.22
N SER A 22 -1.83 30.32 -21.24
CA SER A 22 -1.00 29.58 -22.19
C SER A 22 -1.19 28.06 -22.04
N LEU A 23 -1.33 27.58 -20.81
CA LEU A 23 -1.64 26.18 -20.53
C LEU A 23 -3.01 25.78 -21.10
N GLN A 24 -4.05 26.57 -20.81
CA GLN A 24 -5.41 26.32 -21.31
C GLN A 24 -5.50 26.41 -22.83
N GLN A 25 -4.78 27.36 -23.43
CA GLN A 25 -4.67 27.45 -24.89
C GLN A 25 -4.04 26.18 -25.46
N LEU A 26 -2.91 25.72 -24.90
CA LEU A 26 -2.24 24.54 -25.41
C LEU A 26 -3.06 23.25 -25.21
N ILE A 27 -3.83 23.14 -24.13
CA ILE A 27 -4.83 22.06 -23.98
C ILE A 27 -5.83 22.12 -25.14
N GLY A 28 -6.39 23.29 -25.44
CA GLY A 28 -7.32 23.48 -26.55
C GLY A 28 -6.72 23.13 -27.92
N GLU A 29 -5.44 23.42 -28.14
CA GLU A 29 -4.71 23.03 -29.36
C GLU A 29 -4.50 21.50 -29.43
N ILE A 30 -4.15 20.86 -28.32
CA ILE A 30 -4.01 19.39 -28.24
C ILE A 30 -5.36 18.70 -28.54
N GLU A 31 -6.47 19.25 -28.05
CA GLU A 31 -7.80 18.70 -28.29
C GLU A 31 -8.24 18.76 -29.77
N GLN A 32 -7.56 19.52 -30.62
CA GLN A 32 -7.83 19.55 -32.06
C GLN A 32 -7.33 18.29 -32.80
N ILE A 33 -6.48 17.47 -32.17
CA ILE A 33 -6.01 16.19 -32.71
C ILE A 33 -7.14 15.17 -32.63
N GLN A 34 -7.96 14.97 -33.66
CA GLN A 34 -9.18 14.16 -33.57
C GLN A 34 -9.04 12.77 -34.19
N ALA A 35 -8.19 12.59 -35.20
CA ALA A 35 -8.12 11.33 -35.95
C ALA A 35 -7.34 10.23 -35.18
N GLU A 36 -6.27 10.60 -34.48
CA GLU A 36 -5.50 9.70 -33.60
C GLU A 36 -5.45 10.27 -32.16
N PRO A 37 -6.52 10.16 -31.34
CA PRO A 37 -6.61 10.78 -30.02
C PRO A 37 -5.50 10.40 -29.04
N ASP A 38 -4.91 9.21 -29.17
CA ASP A 38 -3.82 8.77 -28.28
C ASP A 38 -2.53 9.58 -28.48
N LEU A 39 -2.36 10.27 -29.62
CA LEU A 39 -1.24 11.19 -29.84
C LEU A 39 -1.27 12.40 -28.89
N ARG A 40 -2.41 12.67 -28.24
CA ARG A 40 -2.56 13.74 -27.24
C ARG A 40 -1.86 13.40 -25.91
N ALA A 41 -1.55 12.13 -25.63
CA ALA A 41 -1.03 11.67 -24.35
C ALA A 41 0.33 12.27 -24.00
N GLU A 42 1.29 12.23 -24.93
CA GLU A 42 2.64 12.78 -24.72
C GLU A 42 2.62 14.31 -24.48
N PRO A 43 1.93 15.13 -25.29
CA PRO A 43 1.78 16.56 -25.02
C PRO A 43 1.13 16.88 -23.66
N LEU A 44 0.07 16.15 -23.27
CA LEU A 44 -0.59 16.35 -21.98
C LEU A 44 0.31 15.95 -20.81
N THR A 45 1.12 14.91 -20.97
CA THR A 45 2.12 14.51 -19.98
C THR A 45 3.19 15.58 -19.80
N ALA A 46 3.75 16.10 -20.91
CA ALA A 46 4.75 17.17 -20.86
C ALA A 46 4.18 18.46 -20.24
N LEU A 47 2.93 18.80 -20.56
CA LEU A 47 2.22 19.93 -19.95
C LEU A 47 2.04 19.75 -18.44
N TRP A 48 1.70 18.54 -17.99
CA TRP A 48 1.60 18.23 -16.56
C TRP A 48 2.94 18.36 -15.84
N GLU A 49 4.02 17.90 -16.45
CA GLU A 49 5.36 18.06 -15.89
C GLU A 49 5.74 19.53 -15.78
N GLN A 50 5.52 20.29 -16.86
CA GLN A 50 5.80 21.71 -16.89
C GLN A 50 4.96 22.47 -15.85
N SER A 51 3.66 22.19 -15.71
CA SER A 51 2.78 22.93 -14.80
C SER A 51 3.20 22.83 -13.33
N ARG A 52 3.99 21.82 -12.97
CA ARG A 52 4.58 21.66 -11.63
C ARG A 52 5.90 22.41 -11.44
N SER A 53 6.53 22.84 -12.53
CA SER A 53 7.84 23.51 -12.54
C SER A 53 7.72 25.03 -12.70
N ILE A 54 6.68 25.49 -13.39
CA ILE A 54 6.31 26.90 -13.43
C ILE A 54 5.81 27.23 -12.04
N GLY A 55 6.49 28.11 -11.30
CA GLY A 55 6.08 28.56 -9.97
C GLY A 55 4.78 29.36 -9.98
N LEU A 56 3.68 28.70 -10.33
CA LEU A 56 2.34 29.26 -10.44
C LEU A 56 1.81 29.63 -9.04
N SER A 57 0.89 30.59 -8.99
CA SER A 57 0.13 30.81 -7.76
C SER A 57 -0.72 29.57 -7.43
N THR A 58 -0.98 29.35 -6.14
CA THR A 58 -1.79 28.22 -5.63
C THR A 58 -3.13 28.06 -6.34
N ALA A 59 -3.82 29.17 -6.65
CA ALA A 59 -5.10 29.13 -7.37
C ALA A 59 -4.92 28.60 -8.81
N TYR A 60 -3.83 28.99 -9.48
CA TYR A 60 -3.53 28.57 -10.84
C TYR A 60 -3.06 27.12 -10.91
N GLU A 61 -2.33 26.63 -9.92
CA GLU A 61 -1.95 25.21 -9.86
C GLU A 61 -3.18 24.29 -9.72
N ILE A 62 -4.18 24.69 -8.93
CA ILE A 62 -5.44 23.93 -8.81
C ILE A 62 -6.18 23.92 -10.15
N GLU A 63 -6.33 25.06 -10.81
CA GLU A 63 -7.05 25.14 -12.08
C GLU A 63 -6.30 24.45 -13.22
N ALA A 64 -4.96 24.50 -13.22
CA ALA A 64 -4.12 23.73 -14.13
C ALA A 64 -4.34 22.21 -13.93
N PHE A 65 -4.32 21.74 -12.68
CA PHE A 65 -4.63 20.34 -12.37
C PHE A 65 -6.02 19.95 -12.88
N LYS A 66 -7.07 20.72 -12.57
CA LYS A 66 -8.44 20.40 -13.01
C LYS A 66 -8.55 20.34 -14.52
N SER A 67 -7.97 21.33 -15.21
CA SER A 67 -8.02 21.42 -16.68
C SER A 67 -7.31 20.24 -17.33
N LEU A 68 -6.09 19.91 -16.88
CA LEU A 68 -5.34 18.77 -17.38
C LEU A 68 -6.04 17.45 -17.05
N PHE A 69 -6.48 17.26 -15.80
CA PHE A 69 -7.13 16.03 -15.37
C PHE A 69 -8.42 15.76 -16.17
N ALA A 70 -9.21 16.81 -16.44
CA ALA A 70 -10.39 16.72 -17.30
C ALA A 70 -10.05 16.46 -18.78
N ALA A 71 -8.96 17.05 -19.30
CA ALA A 71 -8.50 16.79 -20.66
C ALA A 71 -8.04 15.33 -20.83
N THR A 72 -7.36 14.77 -19.82
CA THR A 72 -6.92 13.36 -19.85
C THR A 72 -8.07 12.36 -19.83
N ASP A 73 -9.21 12.71 -19.24
CA ASP A 73 -10.43 11.87 -19.22
C ASP A 73 -10.97 11.59 -20.63
N ARG A 74 -10.64 12.46 -21.58
CA ARG A 74 -11.09 12.37 -22.98
C ARG A 74 -10.16 11.51 -23.85
N LEU A 75 -9.13 10.91 -23.25
CA LEU A 75 -8.21 10.00 -23.94
C LEU A 75 -8.70 8.54 -23.81
N PRO A 76 -8.76 7.76 -24.91
CA PRO A 76 -9.26 6.39 -24.87
C PRO A 76 -8.41 5.45 -24.00
N GLU A 77 -7.13 5.26 -24.34
CA GLU A 77 -6.30 4.24 -23.68
C GLU A 77 -5.39 4.84 -22.60
N GLN A 78 -4.85 6.04 -22.87
CA GLN A 78 -3.84 6.67 -22.01
C GLN A 78 -4.42 7.60 -20.94
N GLY A 79 -5.73 7.85 -20.96
CA GLY A 79 -6.38 8.78 -20.03
C GLY A 79 -6.31 8.35 -18.58
N LEU A 80 -6.81 7.14 -18.30
CA LEU A 80 -6.81 6.58 -16.95
C LEU A 80 -5.38 6.42 -16.38
N PRO A 81 -4.39 5.85 -17.10
CA PRO A 81 -3.01 5.81 -16.62
C PRO A 81 -2.43 7.18 -16.24
N LEU A 82 -2.72 8.23 -17.02
CA LEU A 82 -2.22 9.57 -16.74
C LEU A 82 -2.93 10.19 -15.52
N GLN A 83 -4.26 10.04 -15.40
CA GLN A 83 -5.01 10.46 -14.20
C GLN A 83 -4.47 9.79 -12.92
N LYS A 84 -4.20 8.49 -12.97
CA LYS A 84 -3.58 7.74 -11.86
C LYS A 84 -2.22 8.32 -11.48
N THR A 85 -1.40 8.66 -12.48
CA THR A 85 -0.09 9.29 -12.28
C THR A 85 -0.21 10.68 -11.65
N MET A 86 -1.21 11.47 -12.07
CA MET A 86 -1.48 12.78 -11.49
C MET A 86 -1.87 12.65 -10.00
N LEU A 87 -2.79 11.74 -9.67
CA LEU A 87 -3.20 11.46 -8.28
C LEU A 87 -2.05 10.99 -7.40
N ALA A 88 -1.19 10.12 -7.94
CA ALA A 88 0.00 9.63 -7.23
C ALA A 88 0.99 10.74 -6.85
N SER A 89 0.92 11.91 -7.49
CA SER A 89 1.79 13.05 -7.20
C SER A 89 1.15 14.16 -6.35
N MET A 90 -0.05 13.92 -5.80
CA MET A 90 -0.74 14.88 -4.93
C MET A 90 0.06 15.28 -3.68
N ASP A 91 0.93 14.39 -3.20
CA ASP A 91 1.79 14.63 -2.04
C ASP A 91 2.83 15.75 -2.27
N LYS A 92 3.08 16.13 -3.53
CA LYS A 92 3.98 17.22 -3.92
C LYS A 92 3.36 18.61 -3.78
N PHE A 93 2.03 18.71 -3.69
CA PHE A 93 1.33 19.99 -3.60
C PHE A 93 1.15 20.47 -2.16
N PRO A 94 0.97 21.78 -1.91
CA PRO A 94 0.55 22.30 -0.62
C PRO A 94 -0.74 21.66 -0.09
N ARG A 95 -0.83 21.44 1.23
CA ARG A 95 -1.96 20.75 1.88
C ARG A 95 -3.34 21.33 1.54
N SER A 96 -3.46 22.65 1.45
CA SER A 96 -4.70 23.35 1.11
C SER A 96 -5.22 22.98 -0.29
N MET A 97 -4.33 22.66 -1.22
CA MET A 97 -4.69 22.30 -2.59
C MET A 97 -5.10 20.84 -2.73
N ARG A 98 -4.45 19.94 -1.98
CA ARG A 98 -4.70 18.50 -2.03
C ARG A 98 -6.17 18.17 -1.81
N LEU A 99 -6.82 18.88 -0.88
CA LEU A 99 -8.25 18.72 -0.61
C LEU A 99 -9.10 19.01 -1.84
N LEU A 100 -8.85 20.13 -2.52
CA LEU A 100 -9.61 20.55 -3.70
C LEU A 100 -9.35 19.66 -4.91
N MET A 101 -8.11 19.19 -5.08
CA MET A 101 -7.74 18.23 -6.11
C MET A 101 -8.40 16.87 -5.87
N PHE A 102 -8.42 16.40 -4.62
CA PHE A 102 -9.09 15.17 -4.22
C PHE A 102 -10.58 15.23 -4.53
N ASP A 103 -11.26 16.29 -4.08
CA ASP A 103 -12.71 16.43 -4.24
C ASP A 103 -13.11 16.49 -5.72
N PHE A 104 -12.31 17.19 -6.53
CA PHE A 104 -12.50 17.23 -7.98
C PHE A 104 -12.35 15.85 -8.62
N ALA A 105 -11.26 15.15 -8.34
CA ALA A 105 -11.02 13.82 -8.89
C ALA A 105 -12.08 12.81 -8.41
N TYR A 106 -12.52 12.92 -7.15
CA TYR A 106 -13.61 12.11 -6.61
C TYR A 106 -14.91 12.33 -7.41
N THR A 107 -15.28 13.59 -7.69
CA THR A 107 -16.46 13.90 -8.51
C THR A 107 -16.33 13.32 -9.93
N MET A 108 -15.15 13.39 -10.53
CA MET A 108 -14.92 12.78 -11.85
C MET A 108 -15.04 11.25 -11.80
N ALA A 109 -14.50 10.60 -10.78
CA ALA A 109 -14.63 9.15 -10.59
C ALA A 109 -16.11 8.73 -10.46
N GLU A 110 -16.95 9.56 -9.83
CA GLU A 110 -18.40 9.30 -9.72
C GLU A 110 -19.14 9.40 -11.05
N GLN A 111 -18.65 10.21 -11.99
CA GLN A 111 -19.25 10.41 -13.31
C GLN A 111 -18.98 9.24 -14.27
N HIS A 112 -17.92 8.47 -14.02
CA HIS A 112 -17.61 7.26 -14.80
C HIS A 112 -18.69 6.19 -14.62
N ARG A 113 -18.96 5.45 -15.69
CA ARG A 113 -19.93 4.34 -15.63
C ARG A 113 -19.41 3.23 -14.72
N LEU A 114 -20.34 2.46 -14.16
CA LEU A 114 -20.04 1.38 -13.20
C LEU A 114 -19.15 0.26 -13.80
N ASP A 115 -19.22 0.07 -15.10
CA ASP A 115 -18.50 -0.93 -15.89
C ASP A 115 -17.15 -0.45 -16.43
N GLN A 116 -16.84 0.85 -16.30
CA GLN A 116 -15.58 1.42 -16.77
C GLN A 116 -14.46 1.24 -15.73
N ALA A 117 -13.24 1.08 -16.23
CA ALA A 117 -12.05 1.19 -15.40
C ALA A 117 -11.99 2.58 -14.78
N ASN A 118 -11.54 2.66 -13.53
CA ASN A 118 -11.62 3.87 -12.71
C ASN A 118 -10.38 3.96 -11.80
N PHE A 119 -10.24 5.06 -11.10
CA PHE A 119 -9.09 5.39 -10.25
C PHE A 119 -9.47 5.47 -8.75
N TRP A 120 -10.48 4.68 -8.34
CA TRP A 120 -10.90 4.57 -6.93
C TRP A 120 -9.77 4.15 -6.00
N TYR A 121 -8.90 3.25 -6.46
CA TYR A 121 -7.73 2.80 -5.69
C TYR A 121 -6.77 3.97 -5.43
N GLU A 122 -6.45 4.75 -6.46
CA GLU A 122 -5.54 5.89 -6.37
C GLU A 122 -6.14 7.02 -5.50
N LEU A 123 -7.45 7.25 -5.58
CA LEU A 123 -8.16 8.15 -4.66
C LEU A 123 -8.01 7.69 -3.22
N ALA A 124 -8.30 6.41 -2.92
CA ALA A 124 -8.08 5.90 -1.58
C ALA A 124 -6.61 6.04 -1.17
N GLN A 125 -5.64 5.76 -2.05
CA GLN A 125 -4.22 5.91 -1.73
C GLN A 125 -3.82 7.35 -1.40
N ALA A 126 -4.45 8.33 -2.04
CA ALA A 126 -4.24 9.76 -1.79
C ALA A 126 -4.95 10.25 -0.52
N LEU A 127 -5.91 9.51 0.04
CA LEU A 127 -6.72 9.93 1.18
C LEU A 127 -5.91 10.39 2.41
N PRO A 128 -4.82 9.72 2.85
CA PRO A 128 -4.00 10.19 3.98
C PRO A 128 -3.35 11.56 3.75
N GLN A 129 -3.27 12.02 2.50
CA GLN A 129 -2.73 13.33 2.15
C GLN A 129 -3.76 14.45 2.30
N VAL A 130 -5.03 14.11 2.53
CA VAL A 130 -6.12 15.07 2.68
C VAL A 130 -6.17 15.58 4.12
N THR A 131 -6.07 16.89 4.29
CA THR A 131 -6.15 17.58 5.58
C THR A 131 -7.14 18.75 5.48
N PRO A 132 -7.76 19.19 6.60
CA PRO A 132 -7.59 18.73 7.98
C PRO A 132 -8.24 17.38 8.26
N ALA A 133 -7.91 16.78 9.42
CA ALA A 133 -8.39 15.45 9.77
C ALA A 133 -9.94 15.35 9.86
N SER A 134 -10.65 16.46 10.10
CA SER A 134 -12.12 16.50 10.04
C SER A 134 -12.67 16.15 8.65
N GLU A 135 -11.94 16.53 7.61
CA GLU A 135 -12.30 16.23 6.22
C GLU A 135 -11.96 14.79 5.83
N TYR A 136 -10.98 14.18 6.51
CA TYR A 136 -10.55 12.80 6.27
C TYR A 136 -11.68 11.80 6.52
N LEU A 137 -12.32 11.84 7.70
CA LEU A 137 -13.37 10.87 8.07
C LEU A 137 -14.54 10.91 7.07
N LYS A 138 -14.97 12.11 6.68
CA LYS A 138 -16.04 12.30 5.70
C LYS A 138 -15.71 11.65 4.34
N ARG A 139 -14.48 11.80 3.86
CA ARG A 139 -14.02 11.24 2.56
C ARG A 139 -13.74 9.75 2.65
N TYR A 140 -13.24 9.29 3.79
CA TYR A 140 -13.12 7.87 4.08
C TYR A 140 -14.50 7.19 4.02
N GLN A 141 -15.52 7.77 4.68
CA GLN A 141 -16.89 7.27 4.62
C GLN A 141 -17.47 7.31 3.20
N ALA A 142 -17.18 8.36 2.41
CA ALA A 142 -17.60 8.43 1.01
C ALA A 142 -17.01 7.28 0.17
N LEU A 143 -15.71 6.99 0.33
CA LEU A 143 -15.05 5.86 -0.32
C LEU A 143 -15.58 4.50 0.18
N LEU A 144 -15.86 4.36 1.48
CA LEU A 144 -16.50 3.15 2.02
C LEU A 144 -17.86 2.89 1.37
N ASN A 145 -18.71 3.92 1.31
CA ASN A 145 -20.05 3.82 0.71
C ASN A 145 -19.99 3.44 -0.78
N ARG A 146 -18.87 3.74 -1.45
CA ARG A 146 -18.68 3.37 -2.85
C ARG A 146 -18.57 1.86 -3.05
N LEU A 147 -18.08 1.10 -2.06
CA LEU A 147 -17.89 -0.35 -2.17
C LEU A 147 -19.15 -1.07 -2.66
N ALA A 148 -20.35 -0.66 -2.22
CA ALA A 148 -21.61 -1.28 -2.64
C ALA A 148 -21.84 -1.29 -4.16
N ARG A 149 -21.25 -0.33 -4.89
CA ARG A 149 -21.42 -0.12 -6.33
C ARG A 149 -20.26 -0.63 -7.18
N LEU A 150 -19.18 -1.12 -6.57
CA LEU A 150 -18.01 -1.61 -7.28
C LEU A 150 -18.15 -3.07 -7.70
N ASN A 151 -17.51 -3.42 -8.81
CA ASN A 151 -17.39 -4.81 -9.23
C ASN A 151 -16.41 -5.58 -8.32
N THR A 152 -16.42 -6.92 -8.42
CA THR A 152 -15.66 -7.79 -7.52
C THR A 152 -14.14 -7.51 -7.55
N PRO A 153 -13.47 -7.39 -8.71
CA PRO A 153 -12.04 -7.03 -8.74
C PRO A 153 -11.75 -5.69 -8.07
N GLN A 154 -12.53 -4.65 -8.36
CA GLN A 154 -12.36 -3.32 -7.75
C GLN A 154 -12.54 -3.36 -6.22
N LYS A 155 -13.52 -4.13 -5.73
CA LYS A 155 -13.70 -4.35 -4.28
C LYS A 155 -12.48 -5.04 -3.67
N ALA A 156 -11.97 -6.09 -4.31
CA ALA A 156 -10.83 -6.85 -3.84
C ALA A 156 -9.55 -5.99 -3.72
N GLU A 157 -9.36 -5.00 -4.60
CA GLU A 157 -8.26 -4.05 -4.52
C GLU A 157 -8.50 -2.96 -3.46
N LEU A 158 -9.73 -2.44 -3.35
CA LEU A 158 -10.03 -1.28 -2.52
C LEU A 158 -10.19 -1.61 -1.03
N ILE A 159 -10.80 -2.75 -0.69
CA ILE A 159 -11.03 -3.17 0.71
C ILE A 159 -9.74 -3.21 1.54
N PRO A 160 -8.65 -3.88 1.13
CA PRO A 160 -7.43 -3.90 1.92
C PRO A 160 -6.80 -2.51 2.03
N LEU A 161 -6.95 -1.65 1.02
CA LEU A 161 -6.43 -0.28 1.11
C LEU A 161 -7.20 0.55 2.14
N LEU A 162 -8.53 0.44 2.16
CA LEU A 162 -9.36 1.12 3.17
C LEU A 162 -9.13 0.55 4.57
N ALA A 163 -8.95 -0.77 4.72
CA ALA A 163 -8.60 -1.39 6.00
C ALA A 163 -7.29 -0.84 6.57
N LYS A 164 -6.26 -0.64 5.72
CA LYS A 164 -4.99 0.01 6.11
C LYS A 164 -5.19 1.45 6.62
N GLN A 165 -6.28 2.10 6.18
CA GLN A 165 -6.57 3.51 6.43
C GLN A 165 -7.55 3.74 7.59
N LEU A 166 -7.82 2.71 8.39
CA LEU A 166 -8.62 2.81 9.62
C LEU A 166 -7.97 3.66 10.72
N GLN A 167 -6.76 4.18 10.49
CA GLN A 167 -6.03 5.03 11.42
C GLN A 167 -6.66 6.42 11.52
N PHE A 168 -7.77 6.53 12.26
CA PHE A 168 -8.42 7.79 12.51
C PHE A 168 -7.66 8.61 13.55
N ASN A 169 -7.67 9.93 13.38
CA ASN A 169 -7.13 10.83 14.38
C ASN A 169 -7.92 10.63 15.69
N ARG A 170 -7.24 10.29 16.79
CA ARG A 170 -7.86 10.08 18.11
C ARG A 170 -8.59 11.31 18.66
N ARG A 171 -8.35 12.51 18.11
CA ARG A 171 -9.16 13.70 18.42
C ARG A 171 -10.55 13.67 17.79
N ILE A 172 -10.72 12.90 16.72
CA ILE A 172 -11.95 12.81 15.92
C ILE A 172 -12.72 11.54 16.27
N ASP A 173 -12.01 10.42 16.43
CA ASP A 173 -12.59 9.16 16.92
C ASP A 173 -11.87 8.73 18.21
N PRO A 174 -12.14 9.39 19.36
CA PRO A 174 -11.44 9.11 20.61
C PRO A 174 -11.75 7.72 21.18
N THR A 175 -12.92 7.17 20.86
CA THR A 175 -13.36 5.86 21.36
C THR A 175 -13.01 4.72 20.40
N GLY A 176 -12.62 5.01 19.16
CA GLY A 176 -12.40 4.00 18.12
C GLY A 176 -13.71 3.42 17.56
N SER A 177 -14.84 4.10 17.75
CA SER A 177 -16.17 3.61 17.35
C SER A 177 -16.37 3.67 15.85
N GLU A 178 -15.86 4.71 15.20
CA GLU A 178 -15.87 4.81 13.74
C GLU A 178 -14.93 3.77 13.14
N ALA A 179 -13.74 3.59 13.72
CA ALA A 179 -12.78 2.58 13.28
C ALA A 179 -13.37 1.17 13.38
N LEU A 180 -14.05 0.87 14.49
CA LEU A 180 -14.74 -0.40 14.68
C LEU A 180 -15.89 -0.60 13.69
N SER A 181 -16.72 0.42 13.46
CA SER A 181 -17.85 0.33 12.54
C SER A 181 -17.37 0.09 11.10
N ALA A 182 -16.32 0.82 10.69
CA ALA A 182 -15.68 0.65 9.38
C ALA A 182 -15.00 -0.72 9.25
N HIS A 183 -14.34 -1.21 10.29
CA HIS A 183 -13.73 -2.55 10.32
C HIS A 183 -14.77 -3.66 10.11
N ILE A 184 -15.88 -3.61 10.85
CA ILE A 184 -16.99 -4.55 10.70
C ILE A 184 -17.58 -4.50 9.29
N PHE A 185 -17.79 -3.29 8.76
CA PHE A 185 -18.30 -3.13 7.40
C PHE A 185 -17.34 -3.72 6.35
N LEU A 186 -16.04 -3.45 6.45
CA LEU A 186 -15.02 -4.00 5.55
C LEU A 186 -14.89 -5.53 5.67
N GLN A 187 -15.02 -6.08 6.87
CA GLN A 187 -15.10 -7.53 7.09
C GLN A 187 -16.32 -8.11 6.35
N GLN A 188 -17.51 -7.52 6.49
CA GLN A 188 -18.71 -7.97 5.77
C GLN A 188 -18.51 -7.91 4.25
N GLN A 189 -17.94 -6.82 3.72
CA GLN A 189 -17.64 -6.70 2.30
C GLN A 189 -16.60 -7.73 1.84
N THR A 190 -15.63 -8.08 2.69
CA THR A 190 -14.63 -9.14 2.41
C THR A 190 -15.31 -10.49 2.25
N LEU A 191 -16.27 -10.82 3.13
CA LEU A 191 -17.01 -12.09 3.07
C LEU A 191 -17.86 -12.24 1.82
N LEU A 192 -18.22 -11.13 1.16
CA LEU A 192 -18.94 -11.13 -0.12
C LEU A 192 -18.02 -11.37 -1.33
N LEU A 193 -16.70 -11.30 -1.16
CA LEU A 193 -15.74 -11.63 -2.23
C LEU A 193 -15.64 -13.15 -2.43
N PRO A 194 -15.31 -13.63 -3.64
CA PRO A 194 -14.87 -15.00 -3.84
C PRO A 194 -13.66 -15.33 -2.95
N PRO A 195 -13.54 -16.55 -2.38
CA PRO A 195 -12.41 -16.93 -1.53
C PRO A 195 -11.04 -16.71 -2.16
N SER A 196 -10.94 -16.84 -3.49
CA SER A 196 -9.73 -16.59 -4.28
C SER A 196 -9.26 -15.13 -4.31
N LEU A 197 -10.04 -14.19 -3.76
CA LEU A 197 -9.74 -12.75 -3.70
C LEU A 197 -9.74 -12.18 -2.28
N GLN A 198 -9.93 -13.01 -1.26
CA GLN A 198 -10.10 -12.54 0.12
C GLN A 198 -8.78 -12.32 0.87
N GLY A 199 -7.66 -12.93 0.45
CA GLY A 199 -6.44 -13.02 1.26
C GLY A 199 -5.88 -11.67 1.69
N ALA A 200 -5.77 -10.71 0.76
CA ALA A 200 -5.26 -9.37 1.06
C ALA A 200 -6.13 -8.62 2.07
N SER A 201 -7.46 -8.71 1.92
CA SER A 201 -8.43 -8.07 2.81
C SER A 201 -8.38 -8.65 4.22
N VAL A 202 -8.41 -9.99 4.34
CA VAL A 202 -8.34 -10.69 5.64
C VAL A 202 -7.06 -10.34 6.37
N GLY A 203 -5.91 -10.41 5.68
CA GLY A 203 -4.64 -10.04 6.26
C GLY A 203 -4.63 -8.59 6.75
N MET A 204 -5.08 -7.64 5.93
CA MET A 204 -5.07 -6.24 6.33
C MET A 204 -6.06 -5.94 7.47
N LEU A 205 -7.22 -6.59 7.50
CA LEU A 205 -8.16 -6.45 8.61
C LEU A 205 -7.61 -7.02 9.93
N ALA A 206 -6.77 -8.06 9.87
CA ALA A 206 -6.04 -8.55 11.04
C ALA A 206 -4.98 -7.53 11.50
N ALA A 207 -4.29 -6.88 10.56
CA ALA A 207 -3.33 -5.82 10.87
C ALA A 207 -3.99 -4.58 11.48
N ALA A 208 -5.16 -4.19 10.97
CA ALA A 208 -5.87 -2.99 11.39
C ALA A 208 -6.52 -3.08 12.78
N THR A 209 -6.40 -4.22 13.49
CA THR A 209 -6.93 -4.36 14.85
C THR A 209 -6.26 -3.42 15.85
N GLU A 210 -5.06 -2.92 15.55
CA GLU A 210 -4.39 -1.89 16.37
C GLU A 210 -5.27 -0.64 16.57
N GLU A 211 -6.01 -0.25 15.54
CA GLU A 211 -6.82 0.97 15.52
C GLU A 211 -8.15 0.80 16.27
N LEU A 212 -8.47 -0.42 16.69
CA LEU A 212 -9.72 -0.74 17.35
C LEU A 212 -9.67 -0.47 18.86
N PRO A 213 -10.84 -0.30 19.51
CA PRO A 213 -10.93 -0.25 20.96
C PRO A 213 -10.26 -1.47 21.58
N ALA A 214 -9.46 -1.27 22.64
CA ALA A 214 -8.62 -2.31 23.24
C ALA A 214 -9.38 -3.61 23.54
N ILE A 215 -10.62 -3.48 24.06
CA ILE A 215 -11.49 -4.61 24.41
C ILE A 215 -11.92 -5.47 23.20
N MET A 216 -11.87 -4.92 21.98
CA MET A 216 -12.31 -5.62 20.76
C MET A 216 -11.14 -6.26 20.00
N ARG A 217 -9.89 -5.88 20.29
CA ARG A 217 -8.74 -6.25 19.44
C ARG A 217 -8.54 -7.76 19.34
N VAL A 218 -8.54 -8.44 20.48
CA VAL A 218 -8.33 -9.90 20.56
C VAL A 218 -9.45 -10.64 19.81
N ALA A 219 -10.71 -10.28 20.05
CA ALA A 219 -11.85 -10.90 19.40
C ALA A 219 -11.80 -10.71 17.86
N ARG A 220 -11.55 -9.48 17.39
CA ARG A 220 -11.47 -9.18 15.96
C ARG A 220 -10.27 -9.82 15.28
N TYR A 221 -9.12 -9.89 15.96
CA TYR A 221 -7.96 -10.62 15.45
C TYR A 221 -8.25 -12.12 15.32
N ALA A 222 -8.86 -12.72 16.34
CA ALA A 222 -9.23 -14.14 16.31
C ALA A 222 -10.24 -14.44 15.19
N GLU A 223 -11.22 -13.57 14.94
CA GLU A 223 -12.12 -13.69 13.80
C GLU A 223 -11.36 -13.69 12.46
N MET A 224 -10.42 -12.75 12.27
CA MET A 224 -9.62 -12.72 11.04
C MET A 224 -8.73 -13.93 10.91
N ARG A 225 -8.17 -14.45 12.00
CA ARG A 225 -7.42 -15.71 12.02
C ARG A 225 -8.29 -16.86 11.52
N GLN A 226 -9.51 -17.02 12.05
CA GLN A 226 -10.41 -18.08 11.62
C GLN A 226 -10.73 -17.98 10.11
N LEU A 227 -10.95 -16.76 9.61
CA LEU A 227 -11.14 -16.54 8.18
C LEU A 227 -9.88 -16.89 7.38
N ALA A 228 -8.69 -16.49 7.84
CA ALA A 228 -7.45 -16.82 7.15
C ALA A 228 -7.23 -18.34 7.06
N LEU A 229 -7.52 -19.07 8.14
CA LEU A 229 -7.38 -20.53 8.18
C LEU A 229 -8.32 -21.26 7.21
N SER A 230 -9.46 -20.66 6.85
CA SER A 230 -10.42 -21.21 5.87
C SER A 230 -10.13 -20.81 4.42
N LEU A 231 -9.16 -19.93 4.18
CA LEU A 231 -8.77 -19.53 2.82
C LEU A 231 -8.12 -20.68 2.04
N PRO A 232 -8.23 -20.67 0.70
CA PRO A 232 -7.43 -21.53 -0.16
C PRO A 232 -5.93 -21.17 -0.04
N ASP A 233 -5.06 -22.14 -0.32
CA ASP A 233 -3.61 -22.02 -0.10
C ASP A 233 -3.00 -20.84 -0.89
N GLU A 234 -3.53 -20.54 -2.08
CA GLU A 234 -3.09 -19.41 -2.91
C GLU A 234 -3.34 -18.04 -2.24
N GLN A 235 -4.32 -17.94 -1.34
CA GLN A 235 -4.67 -16.71 -0.63
C GLN A 235 -4.16 -16.69 0.82
N LEU A 236 -3.85 -17.85 1.37
CA LEU A 236 -3.39 -17.99 2.75
C LEU A 236 -2.09 -17.20 3.00
N GLY A 237 -1.05 -17.40 2.18
CA GLY A 237 0.21 -16.67 2.37
C GLY A 237 0.07 -15.15 2.15
N VAL A 238 -0.85 -14.74 1.26
CA VAL A 238 -1.19 -13.32 1.06
C VAL A 238 -1.76 -12.71 2.36
N ALA A 239 -2.66 -13.44 3.03
CA ALA A 239 -3.23 -13.02 4.31
C ALA A 239 -2.17 -13.02 5.42
N LEU A 240 -1.45 -14.14 5.60
CA LEU A 240 -0.47 -14.34 6.68
C LEU A 240 0.66 -13.30 6.69
N ARG A 241 0.99 -12.71 5.54
CA ARG A 241 1.94 -11.59 5.45
C ARG A 241 1.57 -10.36 6.30
N LYS A 242 0.32 -10.26 6.79
CA LYS A 242 -0.12 -9.10 7.58
C LYS A 242 -0.44 -9.43 9.03
N PHE A 243 -0.61 -10.70 9.38
CA PHE A 243 -0.93 -11.15 10.73
C PHE A 243 0.12 -10.77 11.79
N PRO A 244 1.44 -10.81 11.51
CA PRO A 244 2.44 -10.46 12.51
C PRO A 244 2.32 -9.01 13.01
N PHE A 245 1.90 -8.09 12.14
CA PHE A 245 1.63 -6.71 12.53
C PHE A 245 0.45 -6.63 13.51
N GLY A 246 -0.68 -7.28 13.21
CA GLY A 246 -1.81 -7.29 14.15
C GLY A 246 -1.45 -7.95 15.49
N LEU A 247 -0.62 -8.99 15.47
CA LEU A 247 -0.21 -9.75 16.65
C LEU A 247 0.54 -8.89 17.66
N VAL A 248 1.50 -8.06 17.21
CA VAL A 248 2.30 -7.20 18.11
C VAL A 248 1.45 -6.15 18.84
N HIS A 249 0.25 -5.85 18.33
CA HIS A 249 -0.67 -4.86 18.92
C HIS A 249 -1.75 -5.47 19.82
N LEU A 250 -1.76 -6.80 19.98
CA LEU A 250 -2.54 -7.47 21.02
C LEU A 250 -1.84 -7.35 22.39
N PRO A 251 -2.57 -7.52 23.50
CA PRO A 251 -1.94 -7.69 24.80
C PRO A 251 -0.97 -8.89 24.79
N SER A 252 0.20 -8.71 25.43
CA SER A 252 1.33 -9.65 25.35
C SER A 252 1.01 -11.07 25.77
N GLU A 253 0.07 -11.24 26.70
CA GLU A 253 -0.42 -12.52 27.18
C GLU A 253 -1.10 -13.37 26.10
N HIS A 254 -1.57 -12.75 25.01
CA HIS A 254 -2.20 -13.44 23.89
C HIS A 254 -1.23 -13.81 22.76
N HIS A 255 -0.02 -13.24 22.73
CA HIS A 255 0.90 -13.38 21.59
C HIS A 255 1.24 -14.83 21.28
N ALA A 256 1.67 -15.59 22.29
CA ALA A 256 2.06 -16.99 22.13
C ALA A 256 0.89 -17.88 21.69
N HIS A 257 -0.29 -17.69 22.31
CA HIS A 257 -1.48 -18.48 22.01
C HIS A 257 -1.98 -18.23 20.58
N GLU A 258 -2.11 -16.97 20.16
CA GLU A 258 -2.61 -16.63 18.83
C GLU A 258 -1.65 -17.10 17.73
N PHE A 259 -0.34 -17.04 17.97
CA PHE A 259 0.64 -17.54 17.00
C PHE A 259 0.66 -19.06 16.90
N GLN A 260 0.57 -19.77 18.02
CA GLN A 260 0.49 -21.24 18.03
C GLN A 260 -0.67 -21.73 17.15
N LEU A 261 -1.78 -20.98 17.11
CA LEU A 261 -2.93 -21.30 16.27
C LEU A 261 -2.72 -21.01 14.78
N LEU A 262 -1.72 -20.20 14.42
CA LEU A 262 -1.31 -19.90 13.05
C LEU A 262 -0.21 -20.85 12.54
N GLU A 263 0.56 -21.48 13.42
CA GLU A 263 1.68 -22.37 13.04
C GLU A 263 1.29 -23.46 12.04
N PRO A 264 0.17 -24.20 12.19
CA PRO A 264 -0.20 -25.22 11.22
C PRO A 264 -0.45 -24.66 9.81
N ALA A 265 -0.87 -23.40 9.72
CA ALA A 265 -1.13 -22.73 8.45
C ALA A 265 0.17 -22.33 7.73
N LEU A 266 1.28 -22.15 8.45
CA LEU A 266 2.58 -21.88 7.83
C LEU A 266 3.02 -23.04 6.94
N LEU A 267 2.65 -24.27 7.27
CA LEU A 267 2.96 -25.47 6.47
C LEU A 267 2.20 -25.51 5.13
N ARG A 268 1.06 -24.82 5.03
CA ARG A 268 0.24 -24.71 3.82
C ARG A 268 0.69 -23.58 2.90
N VAL A 269 1.61 -22.71 3.34
CA VAL A 269 2.08 -21.58 2.52
C VAL A 269 2.83 -22.10 1.29
N LEU A 270 2.32 -21.71 0.12
CA LEU A 270 2.90 -22.04 -1.18
C LEU A 270 4.33 -21.50 -1.30
N LEU A 271 5.15 -22.22 -2.05
CA LEU A 271 6.59 -22.01 -2.16
C LEU A 271 6.92 -20.56 -2.56
N GLU A 272 6.17 -19.99 -3.49
CA GLU A 272 6.31 -18.66 -4.06
C GLU A 272 6.01 -17.53 -3.05
N GLN A 273 5.29 -17.85 -1.97
CA GLN A 273 4.85 -16.89 -0.96
C GLN A 273 5.71 -16.93 0.30
N ARG A 274 6.50 -17.99 0.51
CA ARG A 274 7.24 -18.23 1.76
C ARG A 274 8.20 -17.11 2.11
N VAL A 275 8.94 -16.56 1.14
CA VAL A 275 9.87 -15.43 1.38
C VAL A 275 9.14 -14.21 1.93
N GLN A 276 7.95 -13.91 1.38
CA GLN A 276 7.18 -12.75 1.80
C GLN A 276 6.55 -12.92 3.19
N VAL A 277 6.11 -14.14 3.52
CA VAL A 277 5.58 -14.48 4.86
C VAL A 277 6.71 -14.47 5.88
N ALA A 278 7.84 -15.13 5.60
CA ALA A 278 9.03 -15.13 6.44
C ALA A 278 9.52 -13.70 6.71
N ARG A 279 9.64 -12.87 5.67
CA ARG A 279 9.99 -11.45 5.82
C ARG A 279 9.11 -10.72 6.82
N SER A 280 7.79 -10.92 6.73
CA SER A 280 6.87 -10.26 7.65
C SER A 280 6.99 -10.80 9.07
N LEU A 281 7.20 -12.11 9.25
CA LEU A 281 7.41 -12.68 10.59
C LEU A 281 8.66 -12.05 11.23
N LEU A 282 9.76 -11.99 10.49
CA LEU A 282 11.02 -11.43 10.94
C LEU A 282 10.96 -9.90 11.19
N GLU A 283 10.20 -9.15 10.38
CA GLU A 283 10.01 -7.70 10.58
C GLU A 283 9.44 -7.38 11.96
N TRP A 284 8.59 -8.26 12.51
CA TRP A 284 7.85 -8.02 13.76
C TRP A 284 8.28 -8.93 14.93
N ALA A 285 9.15 -9.92 14.69
CA ALA A 285 9.55 -10.91 15.69
C ALA A 285 10.17 -10.30 16.96
N LEU A 286 10.95 -9.22 16.84
CA LEU A 286 11.63 -8.61 18.00
C LEU A 286 10.69 -7.78 18.88
N LEU A 287 9.45 -7.52 18.45
CA LEU A 287 8.43 -6.87 19.28
C LEU A 287 7.57 -7.87 20.07
N LEU A 288 7.78 -9.16 19.82
CA LEU A 288 7.06 -10.28 20.42
C LEU A 288 8.01 -10.89 21.46
N GLY A 289 7.91 -10.49 22.74
CA GLY A 289 8.95 -10.64 23.78
C GLY A 289 9.75 -11.96 23.86
N ASP A 290 10.90 -11.93 24.55
CA ASP A 290 12.03 -12.87 24.52
C ASP A 290 11.75 -14.32 24.10
N LYS A 291 10.97 -15.07 24.91
CA LYS A 291 10.74 -16.51 24.66
C LYS A 291 9.95 -16.77 23.38
N PHE A 292 9.07 -15.85 23.03
CA PHE A 292 8.18 -15.97 21.89
C PHE A 292 8.85 -15.48 20.60
N SER A 293 9.72 -14.45 20.68
CA SER A 293 10.53 -13.99 19.54
C SER A 293 11.31 -15.14 18.89
N LYS A 294 12.01 -15.94 19.70
CA LYS A 294 12.82 -17.07 19.22
C LYS A 294 12.00 -18.08 18.41
N GLN A 295 10.79 -18.41 18.88
CA GLN A 295 9.88 -19.33 18.20
C GLN A 295 9.45 -18.78 16.84
N VAL A 296 9.12 -17.49 16.77
CA VAL A 296 8.78 -16.80 15.51
C VAL A 296 9.97 -16.83 14.53
N TRP A 297 11.19 -16.57 14.99
CA TRP A 297 12.41 -16.69 14.19
C TRP A 297 12.60 -18.09 13.61
N GLN A 298 12.43 -19.13 14.43
CA GLN A 298 12.54 -20.52 14.00
C GLN A 298 11.54 -20.86 12.90
N HIS A 299 10.27 -20.52 13.08
CA HIS A 299 9.24 -20.79 12.07
C HIS A 299 9.43 -19.97 10.79
N ALA A 300 9.87 -18.72 10.90
CA ALA A 300 10.17 -17.89 9.74
C ALA A 300 11.35 -18.45 8.93
N LEU A 301 12.39 -18.97 9.58
CA LEU A 301 13.54 -19.60 8.92
C LEU A 301 13.19 -20.97 8.36
N GLN A 302 12.33 -21.76 9.02
CA GLN A 302 11.83 -23.03 8.49
C GLN A 302 11.04 -22.85 7.18
N LEU A 303 10.30 -21.74 7.02
CA LEU A 303 9.65 -21.42 5.74
C LEU A 303 10.68 -21.25 4.61
N LEU A 304 11.93 -20.91 4.93
CA LEU A 304 13.02 -20.71 4.00
C LEU A 304 13.93 -21.94 3.88
N ASP A 305 13.60 -23.08 4.49
CA ASP A 305 14.43 -24.27 4.36
C ASP A 305 14.56 -24.71 2.88
N GLY A 306 15.79 -24.96 2.45
CA GLY A 306 16.16 -25.26 1.06
C GLY A 306 16.30 -24.04 0.15
N ARG A 307 16.16 -22.81 0.68
CA ARG A 307 16.34 -21.56 -0.06
C ARG A 307 17.77 -21.06 -0.06
N ASP A 308 18.08 -20.21 -1.04
CA ASP A 308 19.41 -19.65 -1.21
C ASP A 308 19.63 -18.40 -0.34
N ALA A 309 20.85 -17.86 -0.44
CA ALA A 309 21.25 -16.67 0.31
C ALA A 309 20.48 -15.40 -0.10
N THR A 310 20.09 -15.29 -1.36
CA THR A 310 19.35 -14.14 -1.88
C THR A 310 17.98 -14.06 -1.24
N GLU A 311 17.27 -15.18 -1.18
CA GLU A 311 15.95 -15.27 -0.55
C GLU A 311 16.01 -15.01 0.96
N LEU A 312 17.07 -15.46 1.65
CA LEU A 312 17.31 -15.12 3.05
C LEU A 312 17.57 -13.61 3.24
N LEU A 313 18.42 -13.00 2.41
CA LEU A 313 18.70 -11.57 2.47
C LEU A 313 17.45 -10.72 2.19
N GLU A 314 16.59 -11.17 1.26
CA GLU A 314 15.29 -10.54 1.02
C GLU A 314 14.41 -10.63 2.28
N ALA A 315 14.34 -11.80 2.92
CA ALA A 315 13.56 -11.98 4.15
C ALA A 315 14.08 -11.09 5.30
N LEU A 316 15.40 -10.89 5.39
CA LEU A 316 16.02 -10.05 6.41
C LEU A 316 15.93 -8.54 6.10
N SER A 317 15.52 -8.16 4.89
CA SER A 317 15.61 -6.77 4.40
C SER A 317 14.87 -5.72 5.25
N LYS A 318 13.81 -6.15 5.97
CA LYS A 318 12.93 -5.28 6.77
C LYS A 318 13.02 -5.48 8.28
N VAL A 319 13.93 -6.33 8.77
CA VAL A 319 14.10 -6.53 10.21
C VAL A 319 14.46 -5.19 10.86
N ARG A 320 13.64 -4.77 11.82
CA ARG A 320 13.89 -3.57 12.61
C ARG A 320 14.58 -3.98 13.90
N VAL A 321 15.79 -3.52 14.11
CA VAL A 321 16.56 -3.85 15.32
C VAL A 321 16.32 -2.77 16.37
N SER A 322 15.98 -3.21 17.58
CA SER A 322 16.17 -2.40 18.79
C SER A 322 17.58 -2.70 19.32
N LEU A 323 18.35 -1.66 19.66
CA LEU A 323 19.75 -1.81 20.03
C LEU A 323 19.93 -2.76 21.23
N ARG A 324 20.77 -3.79 21.05
CA ARG A 324 21.37 -4.64 22.10
C ARG A 324 20.38 -5.33 23.05
N THR A 325 19.36 -5.98 22.50
CA THR A 325 18.49 -6.85 23.30
C THR A 325 18.98 -8.31 23.22
N PRO A 326 18.86 -9.13 24.29
CA PRO A 326 19.13 -10.58 24.26
C PRO A 326 18.50 -11.32 23.06
N GLU A 327 17.36 -10.84 22.59
CA GLU A 327 16.58 -11.34 21.47
C GLU A 327 17.35 -11.26 20.15
N TRP A 328 18.19 -10.24 19.99
CA TRP A 328 19.07 -10.15 18.82
C TRP A 328 20.13 -11.26 18.81
N GLN A 329 20.68 -11.62 19.98
CA GLN A 329 21.66 -12.71 20.06
C GLN A 329 21.01 -14.05 19.70
N ASP A 330 19.77 -14.26 20.11
CA ASP A 330 19.01 -15.45 19.71
C ASP A 330 18.68 -15.44 18.22
N ALA A 331 18.31 -14.29 17.64
CA ALA A 331 18.15 -14.16 16.19
C ALA A 331 19.43 -14.54 15.42
N VAL A 332 20.60 -14.06 15.85
CA VAL A 332 21.91 -14.42 15.26
C VAL A 332 22.17 -15.92 15.35
N LYS A 333 21.88 -16.55 16.49
CA LYS A 333 22.03 -18.01 16.65
C LYS A 333 21.11 -18.77 15.70
N GLU A 334 19.85 -18.35 15.57
CA GLU A 334 18.89 -19.02 14.69
C GLU A 334 19.28 -18.87 13.21
N VAL A 335 19.75 -17.69 12.78
CA VAL A 335 20.28 -17.47 11.42
C VAL A 335 21.54 -18.32 11.18
N THR A 336 22.45 -18.40 12.15
CA THR A 336 23.64 -19.28 12.05
C THR A 336 23.24 -20.74 11.88
N ALA A 337 22.32 -21.22 12.71
CA ALA A 337 21.81 -22.58 12.64
C ALA A 337 21.05 -22.85 11.32
N PHE A 338 20.39 -21.85 10.73
CA PHE A 338 19.80 -21.95 9.41
C PHE A 338 20.86 -22.09 8.31
N MET A 339 21.93 -21.28 8.35
CA MET A 339 23.05 -21.38 7.40
C MET A 339 23.76 -22.73 7.47
N ASP A 340 23.89 -23.30 8.67
CA ASP A 340 24.44 -24.65 8.88
C ASP A 340 23.55 -25.73 8.26
N ARG A 341 22.24 -25.69 8.52
CA ARG A 341 21.25 -26.63 7.97
C ARG A 341 21.19 -26.58 6.44
N ASN A 342 21.33 -25.41 5.84
CA ASN A 342 21.32 -25.21 4.39
C ASN A 342 22.71 -25.31 3.73
N ARG A 343 23.77 -25.65 4.49
CA ARG A 343 25.14 -25.87 4.00
C ARG A 343 25.70 -24.68 3.20
N PHE A 344 25.44 -23.46 3.67
CA PHE A 344 25.98 -22.26 3.02
C PHE A 344 27.51 -22.21 3.08
N THR A 345 28.12 -21.75 1.99
CA THR A 345 29.58 -21.59 1.88
C THR A 345 30.10 -20.48 2.81
N GLU A 346 31.40 -20.49 3.13
CA GLU A 346 32.02 -19.44 3.94
C GLU A 346 31.86 -18.03 3.35
N GLN A 347 31.91 -17.91 2.02
CA GLN A 347 31.67 -16.63 1.35
C GLN A 347 30.23 -16.14 1.56
N THR A 348 29.27 -17.05 1.44
CA THR A 348 27.85 -16.78 1.69
C THR A 348 27.60 -16.39 3.14
N ARG A 349 28.19 -17.13 4.09
CA ARG A 349 28.13 -16.84 5.53
C ARG A 349 28.63 -15.45 5.85
N THR A 350 29.81 -15.10 5.33
CA THR A 350 30.41 -13.77 5.51
C THR A 350 29.48 -12.66 5.02
N THR A 351 28.79 -12.87 3.89
CA THR A 351 27.83 -11.90 3.34
C THR A 351 26.62 -11.71 4.26
N ILE A 352 26.08 -12.81 4.80
CA ILE A 352 24.93 -12.77 5.72
C ILE A 352 25.33 -12.18 7.07
N ASP A 353 26.49 -12.54 7.60
CA ASP A 353 27.02 -11.98 8.85
C ASP A 353 27.23 -10.47 8.73
N THR A 354 27.80 -10.02 7.61
CA THR A 354 27.91 -8.59 7.29
C THR A 354 26.54 -7.93 7.27
N ARG A 355 25.54 -8.57 6.66
CA ARG A 355 24.17 -8.04 6.64
C ARG A 355 23.57 -7.97 8.05
N MET A 356 23.76 -8.99 8.88
CA MET A 356 23.28 -9.00 10.26
C MET A 356 23.94 -7.87 11.08
N LEU A 357 25.24 -7.62 10.90
CA LEU A 357 25.93 -6.49 11.53
C LEU A 357 25.36 -5.13 11.08
N GLN A 358 25.09 -4.96 9.77
CA GLN A 358 24.46 -3.73 9.24
C GLN A 358 23.04 -3.50 9.79
N LEU A 359 22.30 -4.56 10.11
CA LEU A 359 20.98 -4.43 10.74
C LEU A 359 21.10 -3.88 12.17
N LEU A 360 22.22 -4.17 12.86
CA LEU A 360 22.50 -3.67 14.21
C LEU A 360 22.98 -2.21 14.24
N HIS A 361 23.58 -1.73 13.14
CA HIS A 361 24.12 -0.37 12.99
C HIS A 361 23.49 0.35 11.78
N PRO A 362 22.21 0.76 11.86
CA PRO A 362 21.52 1.38 10.72
C PRO A 362 22.09 2.74 10.29
N GLU A 363 22.89 3.42 11.13
CA GLU A 363 23.51 4.72 10.82
C GLU A 363 24.61 4.65 9.76
N ASP A 364 25.21 3.47 9.53
CA ASP A 364 26.25 3.28 8.50
C ASP A 364 25.68 3.22 7.06
N ARG A 365 24.35 3.38 6.89
CA ARG A 365 23.68 3.40 5.57
C ARG A 365 23.77 4.73 4.82
N MET A 366 24.35 5.78 5.41
CA MET A 366 24.47 7.10 4.75
C MET A 366 25.81 7.33 4.03
N THR A 367 26.72 6.36 4.03
CA THR A 367 27.99 6.46 3.31
C THR A 367 28.26 5.18 2.55
N LEU A 368 27.64 5.02 1.39
CA LEU A 368 28.15 4.28 0.23
C LEU A 368 27.41 4.71 -1.04
#